data_AF-A0A7S1KWW8-F1
#
_entry.id   AF-A0A7S1KWW8-F1
#
_cell.length_a   1.000
_cell.length_b   1.000
_cell.length_c   1.000
_cell.angle_alpha   90.00
_cell.angle_beta   90.00
_cell.angle_gamma   90.00
#
_symmetry.space_group_name_H-M   'P 1'
#
loop_
_entity.id
_entity.type
_entity.pdbx_description
1 polymer ?
#
loop_
_entity_poly.entity_id
_entity_poly.type
_entity_poly.pdbx_seq_one_letter_code
_entity_poly.pdbx_strand_id
1 'polypeptide(L)'
;PVFIELGITLLLCFALYTIILTHPHQSCRLAKMMGITLMETGTCPGESDSNLLLFILGVLAAAHVGLDIRWHVLLVLQVASWMLYLGIVVSIGSCEPNQAPYNLAYLSLIILAMSLGKRDM
;
A
#
# COMPACT_ATOMS: atom_id res chain seq x y z
N PRO A 1 -13.97 -22.71 -7.40
CA PRO A 1 -13.87 -21.70 -6.32
C PRO A 1 -12.47 -21.08 -6.17
N VAL A 2 -11.40 -21.86 -5.98
CA VAL A 2 -10.03 -21.34 -5.73
C VAL A 2 -9.49 -20.44 -6.85
N PHE A 3 -9.74 -20.78 -8.12
CA PHE A 3 -9.31 -19.95 -9.26
C PHE A 3 -10.03 -18.58 -9.32
N ILE A 4 -11.27 -18.51 -8.85
CA ILE A 4 -12.05 -17.26 -8.80
C ILE A 4 -11.49 -16.37 -7.67
N GLU A 5 -11.21 -16.96 -6.50
CA GLU A 5 -10.56 -16.26 -5.38
C GLU A 5 -9.18 -15.72 -5.79
N LEU A 6 -8.37 -16.52 -6.50
CA LEU A 6 -7.06 -16.10 -7.00
C LEU A 6 -7.19 -14.95 -8.02
N GLY A 7 -8.17 -15.04 -8.93
CA GLY A 7 -8.45 -14.00 -9.92
C GLY A 7 -8.87 -12.67 -9.28
N ILE A 8 -9.76 -12.71 -8.29
CA ILE A 8 -10.17 -11.52 -7.51
C ILE A 8 -8.97 -10.90 -6.77
N THR A 9 -8.09 -11.74 -6.22
CA THR A 9 -6.89 -11.29 -5.51
C THR A 9 -5.91 -10.60 -6.44
N LEU A 10 -5.63 -11.20 -7.61
CA LEU A 10 -4.77 -10.59 -8.62
C LEU A 10 -5.37 -9.28 -9.14
N LEU A 11 -6.68 -9.24 -9.35
CA LEU A 11 -7.39 -8.02 -9.75
C LEU A 11 -7.26 -6.93 -8.68
N LEU A 12 -7.43 -7.27 -7.39
CA LEU A 12 -7.27 -6.33 -6.27
C LEU A 12 -5.83 -5.84 -6.13
N CYS A 13 -4.85 -6.72 -6.25
CA CYS A 13 -3.43 -6.35 -6.25
C CYS A 13 -3.12 -5.41 -7.42
N PHE A 14 -3.63 -5.69 -8.62
CA PHE A 14 -3.44 -4.85 -9.78
C PHE A 14 -4.16 -3.51 -9.64
N ALA A 15 -5.39 -3.50 -9.12
CA ALA A 15 -6.13 -2.29 -8.83
C ALA A 15 -5.40 -1.42 -7.79
N LEU A 16 -4.93 -2.01 -6.70
CA LEU A 16 -4.10 -1.34 -5.71
C LEU A 16 -2.84 -0.74 -6.32
N TYR A 17 -2.12 -1.52 -7.13
CA TYR A 17 -0.91 -1.07 -7.80
C TYR A 17 -1.19 0.10 -8.75
N THR A 18 -2.22 0.00 -9.59
CA THR A 18 -2.61 1.08 -10.51
C THR A 18 -3.08 2.32 -9.76
N ILE A 19 -3.87 2.18 -8.69
CA ILE A 19 -4.32 3.32 -7.87
C ILE A 19 -3.13 4.02 -7.21
N ILE A 20 -2.17 3.25 -6.70
CA ILE A 20 -0.98 3.83 -6.07
C ILE A 20 -0.13 4.56 -7.12
N LEU A 21 0.11 3.96 -8.29
CA LEU A 21 0.85 4.62 -9.38
C LEU A 21 0.14 5.84 -9.97
N THR A 22 -1.19 5.77 -10.10
CA THR A 22 -2.02 6.88 -10.62
C THR A 22 -2.26 7.96 -9.57
N HIS A 23 -1.92 7.70 -8.30
CA HIS A 23 -2.04 8.70 -7.26
C HIS A 23 -1.13 9.89 -7.62
N PRO A 24 -1.66 11.12 -7.66
CA PRO A 24 -0.90 12.31 -8.07
C PRO A 24 0.41 12.51 -7.28
N HIS A 25 0.50 11.99 -6.05
CA HIS A 25 1.71 11.99 -5.23
C HIS A 25 2.87 11.18 -5.84
N GLN A 26 2.61 10.00 -6.38
CA GLN A 26 3.64 9.16 -7.01
C GLN A 26 4.08 9.76 -8.35
N SER A 27 3.16 10.38 -9.08
CA SER A 27 3.47 11.13 -10.31
C SER A 27 4.35 12.36 -10.03
N CYS A 28 4.10 13.11 -8.95
CA CYS A 28 4.95 14.23 -8.48
C CYS A 28 6.40 13.75 -8.22
N ARG A 29 6.54 12.62 -7.51
CA ARG A 29 7.83 12.05 -7.12
C ARG A 29 8.59 11.42 -8.30
N LEU A 30 7.90 10.72 -9.19
CA LEU A 30 8.48 10.13 -10.39
C LEU A 30 9.00 11.23 -11.33
N ALA A 31 8.24 12.33 -11.49
CA ALA A 31 8.67 13.50 -12.26
C ALA A 31 9.92 14.16 -11.67
N LYS A 32 9.99 14.27 -10.33
CA LYS A 32 11.19 14.76 -9.62
C LYS A 32 12.41 13.87 -9.83
N MET A 33 12.22 12.54 -9.82
CA MET A 33 13.30 11.58 -10.11
C MET A 33 13.77 11.58 -11.56
N MET A 34 12.85 11.78 -12.52
CA MET A 34 13.21 11.87 -13.94
C MET A 34 13.95 13.17 -14.31
N GLY A 35 14.27 14.02 -13.33
CA GLY A 35 14.97 15.28 -13.57
C GLY A 35 14.16 16.27 -14.39
N ILE A 36 12.84 16.04 -14.55
CA ILE A 36 11.92 17.02 -15.10
C ILE A 36 11.84 18.10 -14.04
N THR A 37 12.58 19.19 -14.24
CA THR A 37 12.58 20.41 -13.44
C THR A 37 11.19 21.04 -13.48
N LEU A 38 10.26 20.48 -12.70
CA LEU A 38 9.09 21.20 -12.20
C LEU A 38 9.66 22.31 -11.32
N MET A 39 9.61 23.52 -11.88
CA MET A 39 10.12 24.76 -11.33
C MET A 39 9.88 24.87 -9.82
N GLU A 40 10.96 25.23 -9.12
CA GLU A 40 10.99 26.15 -7.97
C GLU A 40 9.62 26.41 -7.31
N THR A 41 9.14 25.46 -6.52
CA THR A 41 8.50 25.71 -5.22
C THR A 41 8.31 24.38 -4.53
N GLY A 42 8.66 24.35 -3.24
CA GLY A 42 8.94 23.15 -2.47
C GLY A 42 7.83 22.12 -2.40
N THR A 43 8.24 20.90 -2.01
CA THR A 43 7.45 19.85 -1.32
C THR A 43 5.96 19.84 -1.71
N CYS A 44 5.52 18.89 -2.54
CA CYS A 44 4.11 18.79 -2.92
C CYS A 44 3.28 18.79 -1.59
N PRO A 45 2.47 19.83 -1.31
CA PRO A 45 1.90 20.03 0.02
C PRO A 45 1.00 18.84 0.37
N GLY A 46 1.29 18.17 1.49
CA GLY A 46 0.62 16.93 1.91
C GLY A 46 1.36 15.62 1.60
N GLU A 47 2.60 15.67 1.12
CA GLU A 47 3.48 14.49 1.01
C GLU A 47 3.87 13.94 2.40
N SER A 48 3.09 13.00 2.90
CA SER A 48 3.42 12.17 4.07
C SER A 48 3.27 10.70 3.69
N ASP A 49 4.27 9.88 4.03
CA ASP A 49 4.21 8.43 3.80
C ASP A 49 3.08 7.80 4.62
N SER A 50 2.68 8.47 5.71
CA SER A 50 1.53 8.12 6.54
C SER A 50 0.20 8.16 5.78
N ASN A 51 0.02 9.07 4.81
CA ASN A 51 -1.20 9.12 3.98
C ASN A 51 -1.28 7.93 3.03
N LEU A 52 -0.14 7.54 2.44
CA LEU A 52 -0.04 6.34 1.61
C LEU A 52 -0.34 5.09 2.44
N LEU A 53 0.19 5.02 3.66
CA LEU A 53 -0.06 3.93 4.60
C LEU A 53 -1.54 3.83 4.96
N LEU A 54 -2.18 4.94 5.35
CA LEU A 54 -3.61 5.01 5.69
C LEU A 54 -4.47 4.56 4.52
N PHE A 55 -4.11 4.93 3.29
CA PHE A 55 -4.81 4.49 2.10
C PHE A 55 -4.72 2.97 1.90
N ILE A 56 -3.52 2.40 1.98
CA ILE A 56 -3.29 0.95 1.89
C ILE A 56 -4.10 0.21 2.96
N LEU A 57 -4.07 0.72 4.20
CA LEU A 57 -4.83 0.16 5.32
C LEU A 57 -6.34 0.25 5.10
N GLY A 58 -6.84 1.37 4.56
CA GLY A 58 -8.24 1.55 4.23
C GLY A 58 -8.75 0.54 3.21
N VAL A 59 -7.97 0.29 2.15
CA VAL A 59 -8.32 -0.73 1.14
C VAL A 59 -8.25 -2.13 1.73
N LEU A 60 -7.22 -2.44 2.53
CA LEU A 60 -7.12 -3.74 3.22
C LEU A 60 -8.30 -3.96 4.17
N ALA A 61 -8.69 -2.96 4.94
CA ALA A 61 -9.85 -3.03 5.84
C ALA A 61 -11.16 -3.21 5.06
N ALA A 62 -11.36 -2.46 3.97
CA ALA A 62 -12.53 -2.60 3.11
C ALA A 62 -12.59 -3.98 2.45
N ALA A 63 -11.46 -4.52 1.97
CA ALA A 63 -11.38 -5.87 1.45
C ALA A 63 -11.62 -6.92 2.54
N HIS A 64 -11.19 -6.66 3.78
CA HIS A 64 -11.38 -7.56 4.89
C HIS A 64 -12.85 -7.67 5.32
N VAL A 65 -13.57 -6.53 5.36
CA VAL A 65 -14.98 -6.44 5.79
C VAL A 65 -15.94 -6.77 4.65
N GLY A 66 -15.66 -6.28 3.43
CA GLY A 66 -16.57 -6.36 2.30
C GLY A 66 -16.50 -7.67 1.51
N LEU A 67 -15.42 -8.44 1.66
CA LEU A 67 -15.25 -9.69 0.92
C LEU A 67 -15.08 -10.86 1.89
N ASP A 68 -15.90 -11.89 1.69
CA ASP A 68 -15.82 -13.17 2.40
C ASP A 68 -14.65 -14.03 1.89
N ILE A 69 -13.47 -13.41 1.88
CA ILE A 69 -12.22 -13.98 1.40
C ILE A 69 -11.60 -14.83 2.50
N ARG A 70 -11.14 -16.03 2.15
CA ARG A 70 -10.40 -16.91 3.06
C ARG A 70 -9.17 -16.21 3.64
N TRP A 71 -8.84 -16.48 4.90
CA TRP A 71 -7.70 -15.86 5.60
C TRP A 71 -6.36 -15.96 4.84
N HIS A 72 -6.11 -17.09 4.17
CA HIS A 72 -4.86 -17.29 3.40
C HIS A 72 -4.71 -16.29 2.25
N VAL A 73 -5.83 -15.94 1.61
CA VAL A 73 -5.85 -15.01 0.47
C VAL A 73 -5.67 -13.56 0.97
N LEU A 74 -6.25 -13.24 2.12
CA LEU A 74 -6.01 -11.98 2.83
C LEU A 74 -4.52 -11.82 3.16
N LEU A 75 -3.88 -12.89 3.64
CA LEU A 75 -2.45 -12.88 3.96
C LEU A 75 -1.57 -12.60 2.73
N VAL A 76 -1.91 -13.18 1.56
CA VAL A 76 -1.20 -12.87 0.30
C VAL A 76 -1.36 -11.39 -0.09
N LEU A 77 -2.58 -10.85 0.00
CA LEU A 77 -2.85 -9.44 -0.30
C LEU A 77 -2.09 -8.49 0.65
N GLN A 78 -1.96 -8.88 1.92
CA GLN A 78 -1.21 -8.15 2.93
C GLN A 78 0.30 -8.17 2.66
N VAL A 79 0.87 -9.33 2.33
CA VAL A 79 2.30 -9.43 1.96
C VAL A 79 2.58 -8.63 0.68
N ALA A 80 1.69 -8.69 -0.31
CA ALA A 80 1.81 -7.89 -1.53
C ALA A 80 1.80 -6.39 -1.24
N SER A 81 0.89 -5.93 -0.38
CA SER A 81 0.80 -4.52 0.04
C SER A 81 2.05 -4.07 0.80
N TRP A 82 2.60 -4.93 1.66
CA TRP A 82 3.84 -4.68 2.38
C TRP A 82 5.05 -4.56 1.44
N MET A 83 5.19 -5.50 0.50
CA MET A 83 6.25 -5.46 -0.51
C MET A 83 6.14 -4.23 -1.41
N LEU A 84 4.91 -3.83 -1.75
CA LEU A 84 4.66 -2.64 -2.55
C LEU A 84 5.09 -1.36 -1.81
N TYR A 85 4.73 -1.23 -0.53
CA TYR A 85 5.19 -0.10 0.29
C TYR A 85 6.71 -0.08 0.43
N LEU A 86 7.33 -1.23 0.72
CA LEU A 86 8.79 -1.33 0.81
C LEU A 86 9.48 -0.98 -0.51
N GLY A 87 8.95 -1.47 -1.62
CA GLY A 87 9.45 -1.18 -2.97
C GLY A 87 9.44 0.32 -3.27
N ILE A 88 8.35 1.02 -2.92
CA ILE A 88 8.24 2.47 -3.05
C ILE A 88 9.29 3.18 -2.18
N VAL A 89 9.41 2.80 -0.91
CA VAL A 89 10.36 3.42 0.01
C VAL A 89 11.80 3.22 -0.45
N VAL A 90 12.16 2.03 -0.96
CA VAL A 90 13.52 1.71 -1.40
C VAL A 90 13.84 2.34 -2.76
N SER A 91 12.91 2.33 -3.72
CA SER A 91 13.16 2.83 -5.08
C SER A 91 13.00 4.33 -5.21
N ILE A 92 12.01 4.93 -4.53
CA ILE A 92 11.66 6.36 -4.63
C ILE A 92 12.20 7.15 -3.43
N GLY A 93 12.54 6.48 -2.33
CA GLY A 93 12.88 7.13 -1.06
C GLY A 93 11.62 7.46 -0.24
N SER A 94 11.78 7.68 1.06
CA SER A 94 10.70 8.07 1.98
C SER A 94 10.70 9.58 2.20
N CYS A 95 9.52 10.21 2.24
CA CYS A 95 9.40 11.63 2.61
C CYS A 95 9.61 11.81 4.12
N GLU A 96 9.35 10.77 4.89
CA GLU A 96 9.52 10.73 6.34
C GLU A 96 10.54 9.62 6.71
N PRO A 97 11.83 9.76 6.34
CA PRO A 97 12.80 8.66 6.46
C PRO A 97 12.96 8.16 7.91
N ASN A 98 12.79 9.05 8.89
CA ASN A 98 12.80 8.70 10.31
C ASN A 98 11.53 7.96 10.75
N GLN A 99 10.39 8.16 10.07
CA GLN A 99 9.12 7.50 10.37
C GLN A 99 8.87 6.24 9.53
N ALA A 100 9.55 6.08 8.39
CA ALA A 100 9.47 4.90 7.54
C ALA A 100 9.55 3.55 8.29
N PRO A 101 10.50 3.32 9.22
CA PRO A 101 10.55 2.06 9.96
C PRO A 101 9.34 1.88 10.90
N TYR A 102 8.82 2.96 11.49
CA TYR A 102 7.62 2.91 12.33
C TYR A 102 6.38 2.61 11.48
N ASN A 103 6.25 3.24 10.31
CA ASN A 103 5.15 2.99 9.38
C ASN A 103 5.14 1.52 8.89
N LEU A 104 6.32 0.96 8.59
CA LEU A 104 6.47 -0.47 8.28
C LEU A 104 6.06 -1.37 9.46
N ALA A 105 6.47 -1.01 10.68
CA ALA A 105 6.10 -1.75 11.88
C ALA A 105 4.59 -1.71 12.13
N TYR A 106 3.95 -0.54 12.00
CA TYR A 106 2.50 -0.38 12.13
C TYR A 106 1.74 -1.19 11.07
N LEU A 107 2.16 -1.12 9.81
CA LEU A 107 1.57 -1.92 8.73
C LEU A 107 1.66 -3.41 9.06
N SER A 108 2.83 -3.87 9.51
CA SER A 108 3.05 -5.28 9.88
C SER A 108 2.18 -5.72 11.06
N LEU A 109 2.01 -4.87 12.07
CA LEU A 109 1.20 -5.16 13.25
C LEU A 109 -0.30 -5.23 12.91
N ILE A 110 -0.78 -4.31 12.07
CA ILE A 110 -2.18 -4.33 11.60
C ILE A 110 -2.44 -5.54 10.72
N ILE A 111 -1.51 -5.88 9.83
CA ILE A 111 -1.54 -7.09 8.99
C ILE A 111 -1.70 -8.35 9.85
N LEU A 112 -0.87 -8.49 10.90
CA LEU A 112 -0.94 -9.60 11.84
C LEU A 112 -2.28 -9.62 12.59
N ALA A 113 -2.74 -8.48 13.11
CA ALA A 113 -3.99 -8.39 13.84
C ALA A 113 -5.20 -8.79 12.98
N MET A 114 -5.27 -8.30 11.73
CA MET A 114 -6.32 -8.66 10.78
C MET A 114 -6.26 -10.14 10.37
N SER A 115 -5.05 -10.68 10.14
CA SER A 115 -4.87 -12.10 9.81
C SER A 115 -5.31 -13.04 10.93
N LEU A 116 -5.03 -12.69 12.19
CA LEU A 116 -5.45 -13.48 13.35
C LEU A 116 -6.97 -13.41 13.57
N GLY A 117 -7.57 -12.22 13.45
CA GLY A 117 -9.01 -12.03 13.67
C GLY A 117 -9.90 -12.84 12.71
N LYS A 118 -9.44 -13.10 11.48
CA LYS A 118 -10.20 -13.90 10.49
C LYS A 118 -10.00 -15.40 10.61
N ARG A 119 -9.09 -15.87 11.47
CA ARG A 119 -8.83 -17.32 11.64
C ARG A 119 -9.87 -18.00 12.54
N ASP A 120 -10.49 -17.21 13.42
CA ASP A 120 -11.48 -17.68 14.41
C ASP A 120 -12.94 -17.47 13.98
N MET A 121 -13.18 -16.81 12.83
CA MET A 121 -14.51 -16.65 12.21
C MET A 121 -14.75 -17.72 11.15
#